data_AF-A0A6M8EGR3-F1
#
_entry.id   AF-A0A6M8EGR3-F1
#
_cell.length_a   1.000
_cell.length_b   1.000
_cell.length_c   1.000
_cell.angle_alpha   90.00
_cell.angle_beta   90.00
_cell.angle_gamma   90.00
#
_symmetry.space_group_name_H-M   'P 1'
#
loop_
_entity.id
_entity.type
_entity.pdbx_description
1 polymer ?
#
loop_
_entity_poly.entity_id
_entity_poly.type
_entity_poly.pdbx_seq_one_letter_code
_entity_poly.pdbx_strand_id
1 'polypeptide(L)'
;MNILQELENFINEFNQDNNEEFSIDSIRIEFSKQHKKKKLDGIGKWEKLQKNSNILHKLKNRLGVDEVTSVMRLEKHNIYYYNSNKDKPKYRTATMVIFGLKQYHKSPPPHHIVSKVLSILNNVTNIDICLDIPYKPKIELLENYFTLKQFITKDGVSTDTHYINNTNASMIEKIVIYDKALKNGLDCVLWRIEALISIPNIKVLALPLQEFKRITDLLKGIE
;
A
#
# COMPACT_ATOMS: atom_id res chain seq x y z
N MET A 1 -18.38 -9.36 -9.16
CA MET A 1 -16.96 -9.46 -8.77
C MET A 1 -16.75 -8.59 -7.55
N ASN A 2 -16.52 -9.21 -6.39
CA ASN A 2 -16.18 -8.48 -5.18
C ASN A 2 -14.66 -8.52 -5.04
N ILE A 3 -13.99 -7.57 -5.68
CA ILE A 3 -12.53 -7.56 -5.80
C ILE A 3 -11.84 -7.66 -4.43
N LEU A 4 -12.38 -6.99 -3.41
CA LEU A 4 -11.79 -7.04 -2.08
C LEU A 4 -11.84 -8.45 -1.50
N GLN A 5 -13.02 -9.08 -1.55
CA GLN A 5 -13.20 -10.44 -1.06
C GLN A 5 -12.34 -11.44 -1.84
N GLU A 6 -12.23 -11.28 -3.16
CA GLU A 6 -11.40 -12.15 -4.00
C GLU A 6 -9.90 -12.03 -3.63
N LEU A 7 -9.42 -10.81 -3.40
CA LEU A 7 -8.05 -10.57 -2.93
C LEU A 7 -7.83 -11.17 -1.52
N GLU A 8 -8.76 -10.95 -0.61
CA GLU A 8 -8.68 -11.49 0.76
C GLU A 8 -8.71 -13.01 0.76
N ASN A 9 -9.58 -13.64 -0.03
CA ASN A 9 -9.65 -15.09 -0.15
C ASN A 9 -8.34 -15.66 -0.70
N PHE A 10 -7.81 -15.09 -1.79
CA PHE A 10 -6.55 -15.53 -2.38
C PHE A 10 -5.39 -15.47 -1.37
N ILE A 11 -5.30 -14.38 -0.60
CA ILE A 11 -4.26 -14.22 0.42
C ILE A 11 -4.50 -15.19 1.59
N ASN A 12 -5.74 -15.39 2.02
CA ASN A 12 -6.08 -16.29 3.12
C ASN A 12 -5.84 -17.76 2.79
N GLU A 13 -6.14 -18.20 1.57
CA GLU A 13 -5.81 -19.54 1.07
C GLU A 13 -4.29 -19.76 1.12
N PHE A 14 -3.51 -18.81 0.59
CA PHE A 14 -2.05 -18.87 0.67
C PHE A 14 -1.54 -18.93 2.11
N ASN A 15 -2.08 -18.09 2.99
CA ASN A 15 -1.72 -18.04 4.41
C ASN A 15 -1.96 -19.39 5.10
N GLN A 16 -3.10 -20.04 4.83
CA GLN A 16 -3.43 -21.35 5.38
C GLN A 16 -2.46 -22.43 4.89
N ASP A 17 -2.17 -22.45 3.59
CA ASP A 17 -1.30 -23.45 2.98
C ASP A 17 0.18 -23.32 3.37
N ASN A 18 0.60 -22.11 3.80
CA ASN A 18 2.01 -21.80 4.04
C ASN A 18 2.33 -21.38 5.48
N ASN A 19 1.34 -21.43 6.39
CA ASN A 19 1.45 -20.96 7.78
C ASN A 19 1.97 -19.51 7.88
N GLU A 20 1.32 -18.62 7.14
CA GLU A 20 1.63 -17.18 7.07
C GLU A 20 0.44 -16.32 7.54
N GLU A 21 0.70 -15.03 7.80
CA GLU A 21 -0.32 -14.06 8.23
C GLU A 21 -0.32 -12.78 7.37
N PHE A 22 -0.13 -12.93 6.07
CA PHE A 22 -0.14 -11.78 5.15
C PHE A 22 -1.49 -11.06 5.15
N SER A 23 -1.43 -9.74 5.06
CA SER A 23 -2.60 -8.87 5.07
C SER A 23 -2.43 -7.72 4.07
N ILE A 24 -3.55 -7.21 3.54
CA ILE A 24 -3.53 -6.01 2.68
C ILE A 24 -3.37 -4.77 3.57
N ASP A 25 -2.36 -3.95 3.33
CA ASP A 25 -2.23 -2.63 3.98
C ASP A 25 -2.91 -1.54 3.15
N SER A 26 -2.67 -1.53 1.84
CA SER A 26 -3.10 -0.46 0.96
C SER A 26 -3.49 -0.98 -0.43
N ILE A 27 -4.40 -0.27 -1.09
CA ILE A 27 -4.85 -0.55 -2.46
C ILE A 27 -4.75 0.72 -3.30
N ARG A 28 -4.23 0.60 -4.53
CA ARG A 28 -4.12 1.70 -5.50
C ARG A 28 -4.79 1.33 -6.81
N ILE A 29 -5.44 2.32 -7.42
CA ILE A 29 -6.22 2.12 -8.64
C ILE A 29 -6.07 3.35 -9.53
N GLU A 30 -5.44 3.20 -10.69
CA GLU A 30 -5.54 4.20 -11.76
C GLU A 30 -6.89 4.07 -12.48
N PHE A 31 -7.58 5.20 -12.71
CA PHE A 31 -8.88 5.22 -13.36
C PHE A 31 -9.18 6.50 -14.15
N SER A 32 -10.10 6.39 -15.12
CA SER A 32 -10.69 7.54 -15.81
C SER A 32 -11.94 8.04 -15.08
N LYS A 33 -11.99 9.34 -14.80
CA LYS A 33 -13.08 9.98 -14.05
C LYS A 33 -14.39 10.08 -14.82
N GLN A 34 -14.34 10.16 -16.16
CA GLN A 34 -15.45 10.59 -17.03
C GLN A 34 -16.75 9.83 -16.77
N HIS A 35 -16.68 8.54 -16.41
CA HIS A 35 -17.85 7.69 -16.15
C HIS A 35 -17.94 7.17 -14.72
N LYS A 36 -16.95 7.49 -13.87
CA LYS A 36 -16.87 6.97 -12.49
C LYS A 36 -17.21 8.03 -11.46
N LYS A 37 -16.97 9.31 -11.76
CA LYS A 37 -17.11 10.40 -10.79
C LYS A 37 -18.50 10.48 -10.15
N LYS A 38 -19.57 10.49 -10.94
CA LYS A 38 -20.95 10.56 -10.41
C LYS A 38 -21.26 9.40 -9.45
N LYS A 39 -20.78 8.19 -9.75
CA LYS A 39 -20.95 7.02 -8.88
C LYS A 39 -20.12 7.14 -7.59
N LEU A 40 -18.88 7.63 -7.70
CA LEU A 40 -18.02 7.89 -6.54
C LEU A 40 -18.60 8.97 -5.62
N ASP A 41 -19.14 10.05 -6.19
CA ASP A 41 -19.80 11.13 -5.43
C ASP A 41 -21.06 10.63 -4.70
N GLY A 42 -21.69 9.56 -5.19
CA GLY A 42 -22.81 8.89 -4.53
C GLY A 42 -22.42 7.98 -3.34
N ILE A 43 -21.13 7.73 -3.11
CA ILE A 43 -20.67 6.94 -1.95
C ILE A 43 -20.66 7.80 -0.68
N GLY A 44 -20.37 9.09 -0.82
CA GLY A 44 -20.21 10.02 0.29
C GLY A 44 -19.55 11.33 -0.13
N LYS A 45 -19.28 12.20 0.84
CA LYS A 45 -18.75 13.55 0.57
C LYS A 45 -17.24 13.52 0.33
N TRP A 46 -16.81 14.04 -0.82
CA TRP A 46 -15.39 14.21 -1.16
C TRP A 46 -14.90 15.62 -0.82
N GLU A 47 -13.92 15.72 0.07
CA GLU A 47 -13.35 16.97 0.54
C GLU A 47 -11.95 17.19 -0.03
N LYS A 48 -11.71 18.36 -0.61
CA LYS A 48 -10.39 18.73 -1.10
C LYS A 48 -9.46 19.00 0.07
N LEU A 49 -8.32 18.33 0.12
CA LEU A 49 -7.31 18.60 1.14
C LEU A 49 -6.64 19.95 0.91
N GLN A 50 -6.32 20.63 2.00
CA GLN A 50 -5.52 21.86 1.96
C GLN A 50 -4.10 21.56 1.46
N LYS A 51 -3.51 22.56 0.78
CA LYS A 51 -2.18 22.47 0.14
C LYS A 51 -1.03 22.15 1.11
N ASN A 52 -1.19 22.43 2.40
CA ASN A 52 -0.15 22.21 3.41
C ASN A 52 -0.43 20.99 4.30
N SER A 53 -1.39 20.13 3.91
CA SER A 53 -1.68 18.95 4.71
C SER A 53 -0.53 17.94 4.65
N ASN A 54 -0.14 17.40 5.81
CA ASN A 54 0.90 16.36 5.91
C ASN A 54 0.62 15.14 5.01
N ILE A 55 -0.67 14.84 4.78
CA ILE A 55 -1.10 13.75 3.89
C ILE A 55 -0.76 14.07 2.43
N LEU A 56 -0.96 15.31 1.98
CA LEU A 56 -0.59 15.72 0.62
C LEU A 56 0.92 15.61 0.40
N HIS A 57 1.74 16.01 1.38
CA HIS A 57 3.19 15.85 1.31
C HIS A 57 3.60 14.37 1.24
N LYS A 58 3.00 13.51 2.08
CA LYS A 58 3.24 12.06 2.03
C LYS A 58 2.87 11.45 0.68
N LEU A 59 1.74 11.86 0.09
CA LEU A 59 1.32 11.39 -1.24
C LEU A 59 2.27 11.88 -2.33
N LYS A 60 2.64 13.17 -2.35
CA LYS A 60 3.58 13.73 -3.33
C LYS A 60 4.95 13.05 -3.29
N ASN A 61 5.49 12.76 -2.10
CA ASN A 61 6.76 12.07 -1.96
C ASN A 61 6.73 10.63 -2.49
N ARG A 62 5.55 10.00 -2.56
CA ARG A 62 5.37 8.64 -3.09
C ARG A 62 5.20 8.59 -4.61
N LEU A 63 4.85 9.72 -5.25
CA LEU A 63 4.31 9.77 -6.62
C LEU A 63 5.06 10.73 -7.54
N GLY A 64 6.15 11.35 -7.06
CA GLY A 64 6.78 12.49 -7.73
C GLY A 64 6.00 13.79 -7.48
N VAL A 65 6.72 14.84 -7.08
CA VAL A 65 6.14 16.10 -6.60
C VAL A 65 5.26 16.81 -7.64
N ASP A 66 5.54 16.58 -8.92
CA ASP A 66 4.94 17.28 -10.05
C ASP A 66 3.77 16.56 -10.71
N GLU A 67 3.33 15.40 -10.20
CA GLU A 67 2.21 14.64 -10.78
C GLU A 67 0.85 14.91 -10.14
N VAL A 68 0.82 15.55 -8.96
CA VAL A 68 -0.37 15.67 -8.11
C VAL A 68 -0.86 17.12 -8.01
N THR A 69 -2.00 17.43 -8.66
CA THR A 69 -2.59 18.79 -8.66
C THR A 69 -3.57 19.05 -7.53
N SER A 70 -4.33 18.03 -7.12
CA SER A 70 -5.30 18.12 -6.04
C SER A 70 -5.58 16.73 -5.48
N VAL A 71 -5.71 16.65 -4.15
CA VAL A 71 -6.11 15.43 -3.44
C VAL A 71 -7.50 15.65 -2.85
N MET A 72 -8.38 14.69 -3.07
CA MET A 72 -9.72 14.61 -2.49
C MET A 72 -9.74 13.45 -1.51
N ARG A 73 -10.32 13.65 -0.32
CA ARG A 73 -10.54 12.62 0.70
C ARG A 73 -12.02 12.31 0.79
N LEU A 74 -12.38 11.03 0.89
CA LEU A 74 -13.75 10.63 1.21
C LEU A 74 -13.98 10.81 2.72
N GLU A 75 -14.78 11.82 3.07
CA GLU A 75 -15.17 12.13 4.44
C GLU A 75 -13.96 12.20 5.39
N LYS A 76 -13.93 11.37 6.43
CA LYS A 76 -12.80 11.21 7.36
C LYS A 76 -12.04 9.89 7.16
N HIS A 77 -12.37 9.13 6.12
CA HIS A 77 -11.74 7.84 5.86
C HIS A 77 -10.36 8.00 5.23
N ASN A 78 -9.54 6.96 5.39
CA ASN A 78 -8.25 6.86 4.74
C ASN A 78 -8.38 6.45 3.25
N ILE A 79 -9.28 7.12 2.53
CA ILE A 79 -9.61 6.89 1.11
C ILE A 79 -9.45 8.22 0.38
N TYR A 80 -8.57 8.24 -0.61
CA TYR A 80 -8.19 9.45 -1.33
C TYR A 80 -8.16 9.18 -2.82
N TYR A 81 -8.44 10.20 -3.62
CA TYR A 81 -7.95 10.21 -4.98
C TYR A 81 -7.24 11.50 -5.30
N TYR A 82 -6.29 11.43 -6.23
CA TYR A 82 -5.66 12.61 -6.79
C TYR A 82 -5.70 12.58 -8.31
N ASN A 83 -5.80 13.76 -8.89
CA ASN A 83 -5.71 13.90 -10.34
C ASN A 83 -4.27 13.74 -10.79
N SER A 84 -4.08 12.94 -11.82
CA SER A 84 -2.78 12.80 -12.48
C SER A 84 -2.58 13.92 -13.50
N ASN A 85 -1.31 14.28 -13.71
CA ASN A 85 -0.91 15.25 -14.73
C ASN A 85 -0.65 14.61 -16.10
N LYS A 86 -0.77 13.27 -16.21
CA LYS A 86 -0.53 12.50 -17.44
C LYS A 86 -1.36 12.99 -18.64
N ASP A 87 -2.57 13.50 -18.42
CA ASP A 87 -3.47 13.97 -19.49
C ASP A 87 -3.83 15.47 -19.40
N LYS A 88 -2.86 16.30 -18.97
CA LYS A 88 -2.99 17.76 -19.00
C LYS A 88 -3.37 18.28 -20.40
N PRO A 89 -4.26 19.30 -20.51
CA PRO A 89 -4.96 20.02 -19.43
C PRO A 89 -6.32 19.41 -19.04
N LYS A 90 -6.70 18.24 -19.58
CA LYS A 90 -8.05 17.67 -19.41
C LYS A 90 -8.23 16.99 -18.05
N TYR A 91 -7.14 16.52 -17.43
CA TYR A 91 -7.14 15.90 -16.10
C TYR A 91 -8.23 14.84 -15.93
N ARG A 92 -8.45 13.97 -16.91
CA ARG A 92 -9.46 12.92 -16.87
C ARG A 92 -8.98 11.71 -16.09
N THR A 93 -7.66 11.56 -15.93
CA THR A 93 -7.03 10.48 -15.18
C THR A 93 -6.85 10.84 -13.71
N ALA A 94 -7.07 9.85 -12.84
CA ALA A 94 -6.85 9.98 -11.41
C ALA A 94 -6.40 8.64 -10.83
N THR A 95 -5.79 8.69 -9.66
CA THR A 95 -5.43 7.50 -8.90
C THR A 95 -6.12 7.52 -7.56
N MET A 96 -6.85 6.44 -7.27
CA MET A 96 -7.43 6.15 -5.96
C MET A 96 -6.37 5.48 -5.09
N VAL A 97 -6.32 5.84 -3.82
CA VAL A 97 -5.46 5.25 -2.78
C VAL A 97 -6.31 5.01 -1.54
N ILE A 98 -6.37 3.76 -1.11
CA ILE A 98 -7.00 3.31 0.13
C ILE A 98 -5.87 2.80 1.01
N PHE A 99 -5.66 3.39 2.19
CA PHE A 99 -4.53 3.00 3.04
C PHE A 99 -4.95 2.65 4.46
N GLY A 100 -4.08 1.91 5.15
CA GLY A 100 -4.30 1.53 6.53
C GLY A 100 -5.49 0.59 6.66
N LEU A 101 -5.61 -0.38 5.75
CA LEU A 101 -6.53 -1.51 5.89
C LEU A 101 -6.07 -2.40 7.06
N LYS A 102 -4.75 -2.60 7.23
CA LYS A 102 -4.13 -3.20 8.42
C LYS A 102 -3.42 -2.15 9.27
N GLN A 103 -4.08 -1.68 10.33
CA GLN A 103 -3.54 -0.67 11.24
C GLN A 103 -4.03 -0.84 12.69
N TYR A 104 -3.24 -0.35 13.65
CA TYR A 104 -3.42 -0.63 15.08
C TYR A 104 -3.81 0.59 15.92
N HIS A 105 -3.56 1.80 15.42
CA HIS A 105 -3.79 3.05 16.17
C HIS A 105 -5.07 3.79 15.76
N LYS A 106 -5.76 3.34 14.70
CA LYS A 106 -6.97 3.96 14.12
C LYS A 106 -7.87 2.89 13.50
N SER A 107 -9.17 3.16 13.41
CA SER A 107 -10.10 2.27 12.69
C SER A 107 -9.81 2.27 11.18
N PRO A 108 -9.68 1.09 10.53
CA PRO A 108 -9.49 1.00 9.09
C PRO A 108 -10.68 1.60 8.32
N PRO A 109 -10.50 1.98 7.04
CA PRO A 109 -11.62 2.28 6.17
C PRO A 109 -12.70 1.18 6.24
N PRO A 110 -13.99 1.52 6.42
CA PRO A 110 -15.04 0.50 6.52
C PRO A 110 -15.09 -0.38 5.27
N HIS A 111 -15.10 -1.71 5.48
CA HIS A 111 -15.05 -2.70 4.40
C HIS A 111 -16.12 -2.50 3.32
N HIS A 112 -17.34 -2.14 3.72
CA HIS A 112 -18.45 -1.87 2.79
C HIS A 112 -18.20 -0.63 1.89
N ILE A 113 -17.48 0.39 2.38
CA ILE A 113 -17.11 1.57 1.59
C ILE A 113 -16.00 1.19 0.60
N VAL A 114 -14.98 0.47 1.06
CA VAL A 114 -13.88 -0.02 0.21
C VAL A 114 -14.44 -0.90 -0.92
N SER A 115 -15.34 -1.83 -0.59
CA SER A 115 -16.02 -2.69 -1.56
C SER A 115 -16.82 -1.90 -2.59
N LYS A 116 -17.57 -0.86 -2.17
CA LYS A 116 -18.30 0.03 -3.09
C LYS A 116 -17.35 0.75 -4.04
N VAL A 117 -16.25 1.33 -3.53
CA VAL A 117 -15.24 2.00 -4.36
C VAL A 117 -14.66 1.03 -5.40
N LEU A 118 -14.25 -0.16 -4.96
CA LEU A 118 -13.71 -1.19 -5.85
C LEU A 118 -14.72 -1.67 -6.89
N SER A 119 -15.99 -1.83 -6.53
CA SER A 119 -17.04 -2.18 -7.50
C SER A 119 -17.24 -1.10 -8.57
N ILE A 120 -17.13 0.17 -8.19
CA ILE A 120 -17.29 1.30 -9.10
C ILE A 120 -16.10 1.36 -10.05
N LEU A 121 -14.88 1.26 -9.53
CA LEU A 121 -13.67 1.37 -10.32
C LEU A 121 -13.37 0.12 -11.14
N ASN A 122 -13.72 -1.04 -10.61
CA ASN A 122 -13.57 -2.37 -11.21
C ASN A 122 -12.14 -2.65 -11.70
N ASN A 123 -11.15 -2.20 -10.93
CA ASN A 123 -9.73 -2.38 -11.22
C ASN A 123 -8.91 -2.25 -9.94
N VAL A 124 -7.72 -2.84 -9.93
CA VAL A 124 -6.64 -2.61 -8.94
C VAL A 124 -5.32 -2.65 -9.70
N THR A 125 -4.51 -1.60 -9.54
CA THR A 125 -3.20 -1.50 -10.22
C THR A 125 -2.06 -1.89 -9.31
N ASN A 126 -2.18 -1.62 -8.00
CA ASN A 126 -1.18 -2.01 -7.03
C ASN A 126 -1.82 -2.32 -5.68
N ILE A 127 -1.19 -3.18 -4.91
CA ILE A 127 -1.51 -3.43 -3.51
C ILE A 127 -0.23 -3.40 -2.67
N ASP A 128 -0.33 -2.96 -1.43
CA ASP A 128 0.70 -3.22 -0.43
C ASP A 128 0.25 -4.44 0.37
N ILE A 129 1.02 -5.53 0.32
CA ILE A 129 0.85 -6.68 1.21
C ILE A 129 1.85 -6.53 2.35
N CYS A 130 1.42 -6.84 3.57
CA CYS A 130 2.27 -6.74 4.74
C CYS A 130 2.22 -7.99 5.62
N LEU A 131 3.33 -8.21 6.32
CA LEU A 131 3.47 -9.11 7.45
C LEU A 131 3.89 -8.27 8.67
N ASP A 132 3.22 -8.47 9.79
CA ASP A 132 3.56 -7.87 11.07
C ASP A 132 4.14 -8.95 12.00
N ILE A 133 5.32 -8.71 12.59
CA ILE A 133 6.01 -9.66 13.49
C ILE A 133 6.34 -9.01 14.84
N PRO A 134 6.28 -9.77 15.96
CA PRO A 134 6.46 -9.23 17.31
C PRO A 134 7.94 -9.17 17.76
N TYR A 135 8.88 -9.16 16.82
CA TYR A 135 10.32 -9.12 17.08
C TYR A 135 11.07 -8.39 15.97
N LYS A 136 12.30 -7.95 16.25
CA LYS A 136 13.14 -7.28 15.25
C LYS A 136 13.56 -8.30 14.16
N PRO A 137 13.29 -8.02 12.87
CA PRO A 137 13.72 -8.88 11.78
C PRO A 137 15.25 -9.00 11.69
N LYS A 138 15.76 -10.13 11.20
CA LYS A 138 17.18 -10.36 10.91
C LYS A 138 17.58 -9.71 9.58
N ILE A 139 17.73 -8.38 9.58
CA ILE A 139 18.01 -7.58 8.39
C ILE A 139 19.31 -8.01 7.70
N GLU A 140 20.31 -8.38 8.48
CA GLU A 140 21.64 -8.83 8.03
C GLU A 140 21.56 -10.04 7.09
N LEU A 141 20.55 -10.92 7.23
CA LEU A 141 20.39 -12.07 6.35
C LEU A 141 19.99 -11.67 4.93
N LEU A 142 19.37 -10.50 4.75
CA LEU A 142 18.99 -10.00 3.42
C LEU A 142 20.17 -9.41 2.65
N GLU A 143 21.22 -8.94 3.31
CA GLU A 143 22.38 -8.29 2.67
C GLU A 143 23.11 -9.24 1.72
N ASN A 144 23.02 -10.55 1.97
CA ASN A 144 23.57 -11.59 1.10
C ASN A 144 22.84 -11.71 -0.25
N TYR A 145 21.61 -11.22 -0.35
CA TYR A 145 20.73 -11.43 -1.51
C TYR A 145 20.28 -10.13 -2.17
N PHE A 146 20.23 -9.03 -1.43
CA PHE A 146 19.65 -7.77 -1.88
C PHE A 146 20.51 -6.57 -1.49
N THR A 147 20.50 -5.55 -2.36
CA THR A 147 21.00 -4.23 -1.99
C THR A 147 19.99 -3.53 -1.09
N LEU A 148 20.32 -3.40 0.19
CA LEU A 148 19.51 -2.65 1.16
C LEU A 148 19.83 -1.16 1.12
N LYS A 149 18.78 -0.34 1.15
CA LYS A 149 18.89 1.11 1.35
C LYS A 149 18.27 1.49 2.69
N GLN A 150 19.07 2.02 3.60
CA GLN A 150 18.57 2.55 4.87
C GLN A 150 17.91 3.92 4.67
N PHE A 151 16.83 4.19 5.41
CA PHE A 151 16.24 5.52 5.46
C PHE A 151 17.09 6.43 6.37
N ILE A 152 17.54 7.54 5.80
CA ILE A 152 18.25 8.61 6.51
C ILE A 152 17.29 9.80 6.61
N THR A 153 17.14 10.36 7.80
CA THR A 153 16.32 11.55 8.04
C THR A 153 16.91 12.78 7.34
N LYS A 154 16.15 13.87 7.26
CA LYS A 154 16.65 15.14 6.70
C LYS A 154 17.88 15.67 7.43
N ASP A 155 18.00 15.34 8.71
CA ASP A 155 19.10 15.77 9.58
C ASP A 155 20.29 14.80 9.54
N GLY A 156 20.29 13.83 8.62
CA GLY A 156 21.40 12.88 8.42
C GLY A 156 21.39 11.68 9.37
N VAL A 157 20.30 11.45 10.12
CA VAL A 157 20.24 10.34 11.08
C VAL A 157 19.76 9.06 10.40
N SER A 158 20.57 8.01 10.45
CA SER A 158 20.18 6.66 10.03
C SER A 158 19.07 6.12 10.91
N THR A 159 18.04 5.53 10.30
CA THR A 159 16.91 4.91 11.02
C THR A 159 16.88 3.41 10.80
N ASP A 160 16.10 2.72 11.62
CA ASP A 160 15.84 1.29 11.51
C ASP A 160 14.91 0.90 10.32
N THR A 161 14.57 1.85 9.44
CA THR A 161 13.78 1.58 8.23
C THR A 161 14.67 1.24 7.05
N HIS A 162 14.42 0.09 6.42
CA HIS A 162 15.18 -0.44 5.29
C HIS A 162 14.30 -0.64 4.06
N TYR A 163 14.89 -0.45 2.88
CA TYR A 163 14.23 -0.62 1.59
C TYR A 163 14.99 -1.61 0.72
N ILE A 164 14.25 -2.49 0.05
CA ILE A 164 14.72 -3.24 -1.12
C ILE A 164 13.96 -2.67 -2.32
N ASN A 165 14.65 -1.99 -3.23
CA ASN A 165 14.03 -1.43 -4.45
C ASN A 165 14.27 -2.30 -5.69
N ASN A 166 15.10 -3.34 -5.58
CA ASN A 166 15.28 -4.34 -6.61
C ASN A 166 15.16 -5.72 -5.97
N THR A 167 14.00 -6.34 -6.13
CA THR A 167 13.66 -7.63 -5.53
C THR A 167 13.93 -8.81 -6.46
N ASN A 168 14.31 -8.55 -7.72
CA ASN A 168 14.35 -9.51 -8.82
C ASN A 168 13.00 -10.23 -9.10
N ALA A 169 11.92 -9.88 -8.40
CA ALA A 169 10.58 -10.38 -8.64
C ALA A 169 9.80 -9.34 -9.47
N SER A 170 9.38 -9.72 -10.67
CA SER A 170 8.80 -8.80 -11.68
C SER A 170 7.61 -7.98 -11.18
N MET A 171 6.84 -8.52 -10.24
CA MET A 171 5.64 -7.88 -9.69
C MET A 171 5.88 -7.18 -8.35
N ILE A 172 6.98 -7.44 -7.64
CA ILE A 172 7.29 -6.78 -6.36
C ILE A 172 8.21 -5.59 -6.63
N GLU A 173 7.62 -4.40 -6.69
CA GLU A 173 8.37 -3.18 -7.01
C GLU A 173 9.31 -2.76 -5.88
N LYS A 174 8.91 -3.01 -4.63
CA LYS A 174 9.65 -2.56 -3.45
C LYS A 174 9.23 -3.32 -2.22
N ILE A 175 10.17 -3.55 -1.32
CA ILE A 175 9.91 -4.00 0.05
C ILE A 175 10.39 -2.93 1.03
N VAL A 176 9.60 -2.68 2.06
CA VAL A 176 9.93 -1.78 3.17
C VAL A 176 9.86 -2.56 4.47
N ILE A 177 10.91 -2.45 5.28
CA ILE A 177 11.00 -3.09 6.59
C ILE A 177 11.20 -1.99 7.63
N TYR A 178 10.34 -1.93 8.64
CA TYR A 178 10.40 -0.86 9.62
C TYR A 178 9.71 -1.21 10.95
N ASP A 179 10.09 -0.50 12.00
CA ASP A 179 9.42 -0.55 13.30
C ASP A 179 8.04 0.15 13.19
N LYS A 180 6.98 -0.66 13.16
CA LYS A 180 5.59 -0.22 13.05
C LYS A 180 5.08 0.37 14.35
N ALA A 181 5.54 -0.16 15.49
CA ALA A 181 5.20 0.35 16.80
C ALA A 181 5.74 1.77 16.98
N LEU A 182 7.02 1.99 16.69
CA LEU A 182 7.64 3.31 16.73
C LEU A 182 6.92 4.30 15.79
N LYS A 183 6.64 3.88 14.54
CA LYS A 183 5.94 4.74 13.56
C LYS A 183 4.54 5.16 14.01
N ASN A 184 3.85 4.32 14.77
CA ASN A 184 2.47 4.53 15.18
C ASN A 184 2.33 4.96 16.66
N GLY A 185 3.42 5.02 17.42
CA GLY A 185 3.40 5.26 18.87
C GLY A 185 2.65 4.17 19.64
N LEU A 186 2.93 2.89 19.35
CA LEU A 186 2.33 1.75 20.06
C LEU A 186 3.22 1.31 21.23
N ASP A 187 2.61 0.91 22.34
CA ASP A 187 3.30 0.40 23.53
C ASP A 187 3.61 -1.11 23.44
N CYS A 188 4.02 -1.58 22.25
CA CYS A 188 4.38 -2.98 22.01
C CYS A 188 5.54 -3.10 21.01
N VAL A 189 6.12 -4.29 20.88
CA VAL A 189 7.07 -4.57 19.78
C VAL A 189 6.26 -5.00 18.56
N LEU A 190 6.41 -4.27 17.45
CA LEU A 190 5.75 -4.61 16.20
C LEU A 190 6.58 -4.12 15.02
N TRP A 191 7.12 -5.05 14.25
CA TRP A 191 7.85 -4.77 13.02
C TRP A 191 6.99 -5.15 11.82
N ARG A 192 7.03 -4.31 10.78
CA ARG A 192 6.32 -4.57 9.54
C ARG A 192 7.28 -4.77 8.39
N ILE A 193 6.99 -5.81 7.60
CA ILE A 193 7.56 -6.06 6.28
C ILE A 193 6.43 -5.81 5.28
N GLU A 194 6.61 -4.88 4.35
CA GLU A 194 5.56 -4.40 3.43
C GLU A 194 6.05 -4.43 1.99
N ALA A 195 5.41 -5.21 1.13
CA ALA A 195 5.69 -5.33 -0.29
C ALA A 195 4.69 -4.53 -1.13
N LEU A 196 5.20 -3.61 -1.94
CA LEU A 196 4.43 -2.96 -3.01
C LEU A 196 4.39 -3.89 -4.22
N ILE A 197 3.21 -4.38 -4.56
CA ILE A 197 2.97 -5.33 -5.64
C ILE A 197 2.17 -4.67 -6.74
N SER A 198 2.65 -4.79 -7.98
CA SER A 198 1.94 -4.38 -9.18
C SER A 198 1.04 -5.49 -9.70
N ILE A 199 -0.20 -5.13 -10.05
CA ILE A 199 -1.21 -6.03 -10.60
C ILE A 199 -1.53 -5.57 -12.02
N PRO A 200 -0.92 -6.20 -13.05
CA PRO A 200 -1.15 -5.82 -14.44
C PRO A 200 -2.61 -5.99 -14.88
N ASN A 201 -3.27 -7.03 -14.36
CA ASN A 201 -4.66 -7.32 -14.67
C ASN A 201 -5.35 -8.04 -13.50
N ILE A 202 -6.22 -7.32 -12.77
CA ILE A 202 -6.95 -7.88 -11.64
C ILE A 202 -7.89 -9.04 -12.02
N LYS A 203 -8.28 -9.18 -13.30
CA LYS A 203 -9.10 -10.30 -13.77
C LYS A 203 -8.33 -11.62 -13.84
N VAL A 204 -7.00 -11.54 -13.86
CA VAL A 204 -6.09 -12.70 -13.80
C VAL A 204 -5.28 -12.51 -12.53
N LEU A 205 -5.95 -12.65 -11.38
CA LEU A 205 -5.33 -12.41 -10.09
C LEU A 205 -4.14 -13.36 -9.90
N ALA A 206 -2.95 -12.77 -9.90
CA ALA A 206 -1.71 -13.42 -9.56
C ALA A 206 -0.96 -12.47 -8.62
N LEU A 207 -0.54 -12.97 -7.47
CA LEU A 207 0.28 -12.21 -6.53
C LEU A 207 1.56 -13.03 -6.26
N PRO A 208 2.74 -12.40 -6.25
CA PRO A 208 4.02 -13.04 -5.98
C PRO A 208 4.20 -13.36 -4.48
N LEU A 209 3.24 -14.09 -3.89
CA LEU A 209 3.21 -14.39 -2.45
C LEU A 209 4.32 -15.35 -2.05
N GLN A 210 4.72 -16.28 -2.93
CA GLN A 210 5.84 -17.17 -2.66
C GLN A 210 7.17 -16.42 -2.63
N GLU A 211 7.39 -15.50 -3.57
CA GLU A 211 8.56 -14.62 -3.59
C GLU A 211 8.59 -13.72 -2.35
N PHE A 212 7.43 -13.17 -1.97
CA PHE A 212 7.34 -12.38 -0.74
C PHE A 212 7.62 -13.23 0.50
N LYS A 213 7.09 -14.46 0.57
CA LYS A 213 7.33 -15.42 1.65
C LYS A 213 8.80 -15.72 1.82
N ARG A 214 9.53 -16.04 0.74
CA ARG A 214 10.98 -16.29 0.80
C ARG A 214 11.74 -15.14 1.45
N ILE A 215 11.37 -13.91 1.13
CA ILE A 215 12.00 -12.72 1.73
C ILE A 215 11.63 -12.58 3.20
N THR A 216 10.38 -12.84 3.58
CA THR A 216 9.96 -12.82 4.98
C THR A 216 10.58 -13.97 5.79
N ASP A 217 10.79 -15.14 5.21
CA ASP A 217 11.42 -16.29 5.87
C ASP A 217 12.87 -15.98 6.25
N LEU A 218 13.65 -15.39 5.32
CA LEU A 218 14.99 -14.91 5.60
C LEU A 218 14.99 -13.92 6.79
N LEU A 219 14.02 -13.00 6.81
CA LEU A 219 13.87 -12.03 7.90
C LEU A 219 13.47 -12.64 9.24
N LYS A 220 12.77 -13.79 9.22
CA LYS A 220 12.47 -14.61 10.41
C LYS A 220 13.67 -15.50 10.80
N GLY A 221 14.65 -15.65 9.92
CA GLY A 221 15.79 -16.57 10.08
C GLY A 221 15.43 -18.02 9.84
N ILE A 222 14.48 -18.27 8.94
CA ILE A 222 14.12 -19.58 8.42
C ILE A 222 14.87 -19.73 7.09
N GLU A 223 15.74 -20.74 7.01
CA GLU A 223 16.48 -21.12 5.79
C GLU A 223 15.78 -22.24 5.03
#